data_AF-A0AAW5MRQ1-F1
#
_entry.id   AF-A0AAW5MRQ1-F1
#
_cell.length_a   1.000
_cell.length_b   1.000
_cell.length_c   1.000
_cell.angle_alpha   90.00
_cell.angle_beta   90.00
_cell.angle_gamma   90.00
#
_symmetry.space_group_name_H-M   'P 1'
#
loop_
_entity.id
_entity.type
_entity.pdbx_description
1 polymer ?
#
loop_
_entity_poly.entity_id
_entity_poly.type
_entity_poly.pdbx_seq_one_letter_code
_entity_poly.pdbx_strand_id
1 'polypeptide(L)'
;SIETLPNYIDWTPFFMTWSLAGKYPRILEDEVVGVEAQRLFKDANDLLDKLSGEKTLNPRGVVGLFPANRVGDDIVIYRDETRTHVINVSHLLRQQ
;
A
#
# COMPACT_ATOMS: atom_id res chain seq x y z
N SER A 1 1.48 -7.73 -10.85
CA SER A 1 2.05 -6.88 -11.93
C SER A 1 1.41 -5.50 -11.85
N ILE A 2 1.80 -4.56 -12.73
CA ILE A 2 1.05 -3.30 -12.88
C ILE A 2 -0.39 -3.54 -13.38
N GLU A 3 -0.74 -4.74 -13.85
CA GLU A 3 -2.15 -5.09 -14.13
C GLU A 3 -2.92 -5.51 -12.87
N THR A 4 -2.24 -6.12 -11.90
CA THR A 4 -2.88 -6.61 -10.65
C THR A 4 -3.10 -5.50 -9.64
N LEU A 5 -2.09 -4.66 -9.42
CA LEU A 5 -2.04 -3.70 -8.32
C LEU A 5 -3.00 -2.50 -8.44
N PRO A 6 -3.41 -2.01 -9.63
CA PRO A 6 -4.35 -0.89 -9.74
C PRO A 6 -5.69 -1.14 -9.04
N ASN A 7 -6.12 -2.41 -8.96
CA ASN A 7 -7.34 -2.80 -8.24
C ASN A 7 -7.23 -2.62 -6.70
N TYR A 8 -6.02 -2.39 -6.19
CA TYR A 8 -5.72 -2.19 -4.77
C TYR A 8 -5.27 -0.76 -4.47
N ILE A 9 -5.25 0.13 -5.46
CA ILE A 9 -4.92 1.55 -5.26
C ILE A 9 -6.08 2.25 -4.57
N ASP A 10 -5.81 2.87 -3.42
CA ASP A 10 -6.65 3.96 -2.93
C ASP A 10 -6.30 5.24 -3.69
N TRP A 11 -7.23 5.70 -4.52
CA TRP A 11 -7.07 6.90 -5.33
C TRP A 11 -7.31 8.19 -4.53
N THR A 12 -7.85 8.13 -3.31
CA THR A 12 -8.13 9.32 -2.51
C THR A 12 -6.85 10.09 -2.16
N PRO A 13 -5.78 9.45 -1.61
CA PRO A 13 -4.50 10.11 -1.40
C PRO A 13 -3.84 10.63 -2.68
N PHE A 14 -4.08 9.99 -3.83
CA PHE A 14 -3.61 10.48 -5.13
C PHE A 14 -4.22 11.86 -5.42
N PHE A 15 -5.53 12.04 -5.34
CA PHE A 15 -6.17 13.34 -5.54
C PHE A 15 -5.74 14.39 -4.51
N MET A 16 -5.57 14.00 -3.24
CA MET A 16 -5.04 14.88 -2.19
C MET A 16 -3.64 15.42 -2.54
N THR A 17 -2.78 14.59 -3.16
CA THR A 17 -1.45 15.01 -3.62
C THR A 17 -1.53 16.10 -4.68
N TRP A 18 -2.62 16.12 -5.46
CA TRP A 18 -2.92 17.14 -6.46
C TRP A 18 -3.78 18.29 -5.92
N SER A 19 -3.91 18.42 -4.60
CA SER A 19 -4.72 19.44 -3.92
C SER A 19 -6.22 19.42 -4.31
N LEU A 20 -6.72 18.27 -4.77
CA LEU A 20 -8.13 18.06 -5.04
C LEU A 20 -8.78 17.39 -3.83
N ALA A 21 -9.60 18.15 -3.10
CA ALA A 21 -10.32 17.65 -1.94
C ALA A 21 -11.54 16.83 -2.37
N GLY A 22 -11.66 15.62 -1.84
CA GLY A 22 -12.79 14.74 -2.13
C GLY A 22 -12.38 13.28 -2.07
N LYS A 23 -13.34 12.39 -1.81
CA LYS A 23 -13.10 10.95 -1.73
C LYS A 23 -13.40 10.29 -3.09
N TYR A 24 -12.52 9.42 -3.57
CA TYR A 24 -12.80 8.59 -4.75
C TYR A 24 -13.86 7.50 -4.43
N PRO A 25 -14.80 7.19 -5.34
CA PRO A 25 -14.98 7.76 -6.68
C PRO A 25 -15.82 9.05 -6.72
N ARG A 26 -16.44 9.48 -5.62
CA ARG A 26 -17.35 10.64 -5.59
C ARG A 26 -16.74 11.95 -6.11
N ILE A 27 -15.43 12.16 -5.90
CA ILE A 27 -14.72 13.34 -6.42
C ILE A 27 -14.82 13.49 -7.94
N LEU A 28 -15.06 12.40 -8.69
CA LEU A 28 -15.22 12.44 -10.15
C LEU A 28 -16.51 13.11 -10.59
N GLU A 29 -17.52 13.17 -9.71
CA GLU A 29 -18.83 13.78 -9.97
C GLU A 29 -18.97 15.14 -9.30
N ASP A 30 -17.88 15.66 -8.71
CA ASP A 30 -17.89 16.96 -8.02
C ASP A 30 -18.14 18.12 -8.99
N GLU A 31 -19.02 19.04 -8.62
CA GLU A 31 -19.45 20.16 -9.48
C GLU A 31 -18.33 21.17 -9.77
N VAL A 32 -17.35 21.29 -8.88
CA VAL A 32 -16.28 22.30 -8.98
C VAL A 32 -15.00 21.66 -9.51
N VAL A 33 -14.60 20.51 -8.97
CA VAL A 33 -13.31 19.88 -9.29
C VAL A 33 -13.42 18.59 -10.10
N GLY A 34 -14.62 18.09 -10.37
CA GLY A 34 -14.84 16.78 -11.00
C GLY A 34 -14.22 16.66 -12.39
N VAL A 35 -14.27 17.72 -13.19
CA VAL A 35 -13.68 17.73 -14.55
C VAL A 35 -12.15 17.52 -14.48
N GLU A 36 -11.46 18.26 -13.62
CA GLU A 36 -10.02 18.11 -13.44
C GLU A 36 -9.67 16.77 -12.78
N ALA A 37 -10.50 16.29 -11.84
CA ALA A 37 -10.32 14.97 -11.23
C ALA A 37 -10.44 13.84 -12.26
N GLN A 38 -11.42 13.89 -13.16
CA GLN A 38 -11.58 12.92 -14.25
C GLN A 38 -10.40 12.95 -15.21
N ARG A 39 -9.94 14.14 -15.61
CA ARG A 39 -8.77 14.30 -16.49
C ARG A 39 -7.52 13.69 -15.85
N LEU A 40 -7.25 14.05 -14.60
CA LEU A 40 -6.09 13.55 -13.87
C LEU A 40 -6.15 12.04 -13.66
N PHE A 41 -7.34 11.50 -13.36
CA PHE A 41 -7.55 10.06 -13.26
C PHE A 41 -7.27 9.35 -14.57
N LYS A 42 -7.74 9.90 -15.69
CA LYS A 42 -7.47 9.36 -17.03
C LYS A 42 -5.96 9.34 -17.32
N ASP A 43 -5.28 10.47 -17.16
CA ASP A 43 -3.84 10.58 -17.43
C ASP A 43 -3.02 9.60 -16.56
N ALA A 44 -3.44 9.38 -15.31
CA ALA A 44 -2.81 8.41 -14.43
C ALA A 44 -3.00 6.96 -14.90
N ASN A 45 -4.20 6.59 -15.35
CA ASN A 45 -4.46 5.25 -15.86
C ASN A 45 -3.76 5.00 -17.20
N ASP A 46 -3.75 5.99 -18.12
CA ASP A 46 -2.99 5.91 -19.37
C ASP A 46 -1.50 5.65 -19.11
N LEU A 47 -0.93 6.31 -18.07
CA LEU A 47 0.44 6.06 -17.65
C LEU A 47 0.64 4.67 -17.06
N LEU A 48 -0.28 4.19 -16.20
CA LEU A 48 -0.23 2.83 -15.66
C LEU A 48 -0.27 1.78 -16.79
N ASP A 49 -1.10 1.98 -17.81
CA ASP A 49 -1.17 1.12 -18.99
C ASP A 49 0.14 1.11 -19.76
N LYS A 50 0.75 2.27 -19.99
CA LYS A 50 2.08 2.38 -20.62
C LYS A 50 3.15 1.64 -19.81
N LEU A 51 3.22 1.89 -18.50
CA LEU A 51 4.18 1.24 -17.61
C LEU A 51 3.99 -0.28 -17.57
N SER A 52 2.73 -0.73 -17.65
CA SER A 52 2.39 -2.14 -17.75
C SER A 52 2.83 -2.76 -19.08
N GLY A 53 2.61 -2.08 -20.21
CA GLY A 53 2.97 -2.57 -21.54
C GLY A 53 4.48 -2.61 -21.75
N GLU A 54 5.19 -1.56 -21.36
CA GLU A 54 6.64 -1.42 -21.55
C GLU A 54 7.47 -2.14 -20.48
N LYS A 55 6.84 -2.58 -19.38
CA LYS A 55 7.50 -3.20 -18.22
C LYS A 55 8.65 -2.33 -17.67
N THR A 56 8.52 -1.00 -17.77
CA THR A 56 9.52 -0.02 -17.31
C THR A 56 9.46 0.25 -15.81
N LEU A 57 8.36 -0.15 -15.15
CA LEU A 57 8.22 -0.16 -13.70
C LEU A 57 7.77 -1.55 -13.23
N ASN A 58 8.47 -2.13 -12.26
CA ASN A 58 8.25 -3.50 -11.82
C ASN A 58 8.14 -3.57 -10.30
N PRO A 59 6.91 -3.62 -9.74
CA PRO A 59 6.70 -3.78 -8.31
C PRO A 59 7.28 -5.12 -7.81
N ARG A 60 8.06 -5.07 -6.73
CA ARG A 60 8.64 -6.25 -6.06
C ARG A 60 8.29 -6.22 -4.58
N GLY A 61 8.17 -7.40 -3.97
CA GLY A 61 7.88 -7.53 -2.55
C GLY A 61 8.39 -8.86 -2.00
N VAL A 62 8.53 -8.93 -0.69
CA VAL A 62 8.89 -10.13 0.06
C VAL A 62 8.03 -10.18 1.32
N VAL A 63 7.59 -11.38 1.70
CA VAL A 63 6.81 -11.63 2.92
C VAL A 63 7.33 -12.89 3.60
N GLY A 64 7.27 -12.92 4.92
CA GLY A 64 7.65 -14.07 5.73
C GLY A 64 6.68 -14.26 6.90
N LEU A 65 6.33 -15.52 7.17
CA LEU A 65 5.56 -15.93 8.35
C LEU A 65 6.49 -16.74 9.24
N PHE A 66 6.56 -16.36 10.53
CA PHE A 66 7.49 -16.94 11.48
C PHE A 66 6.77 -17.31 12.79
N PRO A 67 7.14 -18.43 13.43
CA PRO A 67 6.66 -18.74 14.77
C PRO A 67 7.11 -17.66 15.76
N ALA A 68 6.20 -17.15 16.58
CA ALA A 68 6.50 -16.08 17.52
C ALA A 68 5.69 -16.19 18.83
N ASN A 69 6.21 -15.59 19.90
CA ASN A 69 5.55 -15.45 21.20
C ASN A 69 5.79 -14.04 21.78
N ARG A 70 4.82 -13.53 22.54
CA ARG A 70 4.98 -12.32 23.35
C ARG A 70 5.84 -12.59 24.58
N VAL A 71 6.79 -11.72 24.88
CA VAL A 71 7.57 -11.70 26.13
C VAL A 71 7.65 -10.27 26.65
N GLY A 72 6.95 -9.98 27.75
CA GLY A 72 6.82 -8.61 28.26
C GLY A 72 6.09 -7.70 27.25
N ASP A 73 6.81 -6.69 26.76
CA ASP A 73 6.34 -5.74 25.73
C ASP A 73 6.80 -6.14 24.32
N ASP A 74 7.65 -7.15 24.19
CA ASP A 74 8.28 -7.54 22.93
C ASP A 74 7.65 -8.78 22.30
N ILE A 75 7.94 -8.99 21.02
CA ILE A 75 7.63 -10.20 20.26
C ILE A 75 8.94 -10.92 19.91
N VAL A 76 9.09 -12.14 20.42
CA VAL A 76 10.21 -13.02 20.11
C VAL A 76 9.87 -13.85 18.88
N ILE A 77 10.77 -13.89 17.89
CA ILE A 77 10.63 -14.61 16.62
C ILE A 77 11.60 -15.79 16.63
N TYR A 78 11.09 -16.99 16.34
CA TYR A 78 11.84 -18.24 16.39
C TYR A 78 12.23 -18.77 15.01
N ARG A 79 13.26 -19.62 14.99
CA ARG A 79 13.71 -20.33 13.78
C ARG A 79 12.65 -21.27 13.22
N ASP A 80 11.94 -21.97 14.11
CA ASP A 80 10.98 -23.02 13.78
C ASP A 80 9.95 -23.20 14.92
N GLU A 81 8.99 -24.11 14.71
CA GLU A 81 7.87 -24.33 15.62
C GLU A 81 8.27 -24.95 16.98
N THR A 82 9.51 -25.40 17.17
CA THR A 82 9.97 -25.86 18.50
C THR A 82 10.08 -24.71 19.50
N ARG A 83 10.18 -23.47 19.00
CA ARG A 83 10.22 -22.23 19.81
C ARG A 83 11.37 -22.20 20.82
N THR A 84 12.49 -22.83 20.47
CA THR A 84 13.69 -22.89 21.32
C THR A 84 14.74 -21.86 20.94
N HIS A 85 15.02 -21.71 19.64
CA HIS A 85 16.05 -20.79 19.14
C HIS A 85 15.43 -19.50 18.62
N VAL A 86 15.69 -18.40 19.32
CA VAL A 86 15.30 -17.04 18.92
C VAL A 86 16.20 -16.57 17.79
N ILE A 87 15.60 -16.13 16.67
CA ILE A 87 16.33 -15.55 15.54
C ILE A 87 16.28 -14.02 15.56
N ASN A 88 15.19 -13.43 16.05
CA ASN A 88 15.01 -11.98 16.16
C ASN A 88 14.06 -11.62 17.31
N VAL A 89 14.12 -10.37 17.76
CA VAL A 89 13.16 -9.77 18.69
C VAL A 89 12.62 -8.49 18.06
N SER A 90 11.30 -8.34 18.06
CA SER A 90 10.60 -7.12 17.66
C SER A 90 10.16 -6.38 18.93
N HIS A 91 10.79 -5.23 19.18
CA HIS A 91 10.50 -4.42 20.37
C HIS A 91 9.32 -3.48 20.12
N LEU A 92 8.39 -3.39 21.06
CA LEU A 92 7.20 -2.54 20.96
C LEU A 92 7.11 -1.53 22.11
N LEU A 93 6.39 -0.44 21.86
CA LEU A 93 6.09 0.56 22.87
C LEU A 93 4.77 0.25 23.59
N ARG A 94 4.66 0.73 24.83
CA ARG A 94 3.44 0.69 25.65
C ARG A 94 3.01 2.11 26.00
N GLN A 95 1.77 2.47 25.71
CA GLN A 95 1.18 3.72 26.21
C GLN A 95 1.12 3.67 27.74
N GLN A 96 1.51 4.77 28.40
CA GLN A 96 1.44 4.95 29.85
C GLN A 96 0.25 5.81 30.25
#